data_AF-A0A0M3KJ07-F1
#
_entry.id   AF-A0A0M3KJ07-F1
#
_cell.length_a   1.000
_cell.length_b   1.000
_cell.length_c   1.000
_cell.angle_alpha   90.00
_cell.angle_beta   90.00
_cell.angle_gamma   90.00
#
_symmetry.space_group_name_H-M   'P 1'
#
loop_
_entity.id
_entity.type
_entity.pdbx_description
1 polymer ?
#
loop_
_entity_poly.entity_id
_entity_poly.type
_entity_poly.pdbx_seq_one_letter_code
_entity_poly.pdbx_strand_id
1 'polypeptide(L)'
;MLFGVSVVFLLLSSHIINDFITSIMGHSIGLCYIVLIVATLLWPVTLLKSPQDFWWAIVVAMLTTVFSVILIVVGTARDYGSCEPVAYRPPFQWSSLMLSLGTFMFAFGGHAVFPTIQHDMKKPKHFTRSAIVAFSSSFIYNQFQL
;
A
#
# COMPACT_ATOMS: atom_id res chain seq x y z
N MET A 1 -10.33 -12.03 -10.96
CA MET A 1 -10.24 -10.69 -10.33
C MET A 1 -9.11 -10.64 -9.30
N LEU A 2 -9.05 -11.54 -8.30
CA LEU A 2 -8.01 -11.48 -7.25
C LEU A 2 -6.57 -11.70 -7.74
N PHE A 3 -6.33 -12.63 -8.68
CA PHE A 3 -4.97 -12.97 -9.12
C PHE A 3 -4.18 -11.77 -9.67
N GLY A 4 -4.79 -10.95 -10.53
CA GLY A 4 -4.12 -9.77 -11.09
C GLY A 4 -3.73 -8.75 -10.03
N VAL A 5 -4.62 -8.49 -9.08
CA VAL A 5 -4.35 -7.59 -7.95
C VAL A 5 -3.22 -8.12 -7.07
N SER A 6 -3.21 -9.43 -6.80
CA SER A 6 -2.13 -10.08 -6.05
C SER A 6 -0.77 -9.95 -6.75
N VAL A 7 -0.72 -10.11 -8.07
CA VAL A 7 0.52 -9.92 -8.85
C VAL A 7 1.01 -8.47 -8.77
N VAL A 8 0.12 -7.48 -8.88
CA VAL A 8 0.50 -6.07 -8.76
C VAL A 8 1.05 -5.76 -7.37
N PHE A 9 0.42 -6.24 -6.30
CA PHE A 9 0.96 -6.07 -4.94
C PHE A 9 2.31 -6.75 -4.75
N LEU A 10 2.52 -7.96 -5.30
CA LEU A 10 3.81 -8.64 -5.27
C LEU A 10 4.90 -7.84 -5.98
N LEU A 11 4.61 -7.31 -7.16
CA LEU A 11 5.54 -6.46 -7.91
C LEU A 11 5.87 -5.17 -7.15
N LEU A 12 4.86 -4.51 -6.60
CA LEU A 12 5.03 -3.29 -5.80
C LEU A 12 5.89 -3.52 -4.56
N SER A 13 5.59 -4.57 -3.78
CA SER A 13 6.39 -4.94 -2.61
C SER A 13 7.83 -5.26 -2.98
N SER A 14 8.05 -5.94 -4.10
CA SER A 14 9.39 -6.29 -4.57
C SER A 14 10.20 -5.06 -5.00
N HIS A 15 9.57 -4.08 -5.63
CA HIS A 15 10.19 -2.79 -5.92
C HIS A 15 10.65 -2.07 -4.65
N ILE A 16 9.75 -1.92 -3.67
CA ILE A 16 10.05 -1.24 -2.40
C ILE A 16 11.22 -1.93 -1.67
N ILE A 17 11.22 -3.27 -1.62
CA ILE A 17 12.29 -4.03 -0.98
C ILE A 17 13.61 -3.89 -1.75
N ASN A 18 13.59 -3.96 -3.08
CA ASN A 18 14.78 -3.78 -3.90
C ASN A 18 15.39 -2.38 -3.71
N ASP A 19 14.58 -1.34 -3.67
CA ASP A 19 15.03 0.04 -3.49
C ASP A 19 15.59 0.25 -2.08
N PHE A 20 14.94 -0.33 -1.07
CA PHE A 20 15.44 -0.33 0.32
C PHE A 20 16.80 -1.04 0.44
N ILE A 21 16.94 -2.23 -0.15
CA ILE A 21 18.21 -2.97 -0.16
C ILE A 21 19.29 -2.16 -0.90
N THR A 22 18.96 -1.58 -2.05
CA THR A 22 19.90 -0.78 -2.83
C THR A 22 20.35 0.45 -2.03
N SER A 23 19.45 1.09 -1.29
CA SER A 23 19.76 2.25 -0.45
C SER A 23 20.71 1.91 0.71
N ILE A 24 20.61 0.71 1.29
CA ILE A 24 21.45 0.30 2.43
C ILE A 24 22.76 -0.34 2.00
N MET A 25 22.70 -1.26 1.03
CA MET A 25 23.82 -2.13 0.64
C MET A 25 24.59 -1.61 -0.57
N GLY A 26 24.07 -0.59 -1.28
CA GLY A 26 24.70 -0.01 -2.47
C GLY A 26 24.76 -0.96 -3.68
N HIS A 27 24.14 -2.14 -3.60
CA HIS A 27 24.15 -3.16 -4.65
C HIS A 27 22.72 -3.60 -4.99
N SER A 28 22.39 -3.66 -6.28
CA SER A 28 21.07 -4.08 -6.76
C SER A 28 21.06 -5.58 -7.08
N ILE A 29 20.29 -6.33 -6.30
CA ILE A 29 20.11 -7.80 -6.47
C ILE A 29 19.23 -8.08 -7.70
N GLY A 30 18.43 -7.10 -8.12
CA GLY A 30 17.58 -7.15 -9.31
C GLY A 30 16.16 -7.63 -9.00
N LEU A 31 15.18 -7.01 -9.66
CA LEU A 31 13.75 -7.20 -9.38
C LEU A 31 13.29 -8.66 -9.56
N CYS A 32 13.81 -9.36 -10.56
CA CYS A 32 13.44 -10.75 -10.86
C CYS A 32 13.67 -11.68 -9.66
N TYR A 33 14.82 -11.54 -9.00
CA TYR A 33 15.17 -12.36 -7.84
C TYR A 33 14.36 -11.98 -6.60
N ILE A 34 14.17 -10.68 -6.35
CA ILE A 34 13.39 -10.21 -5.20
C ILE A 34 11.93 -10.69 -5.29
N VAL A 35 11.31 -10.64 -6.47
CA VAL A 35 9.94 -11.14 -6.66
C VAL A 35 9.81 -12.61 -6.30
N LEU A 36 10.76 -13.46 -6.73
CA LEU A 36 10.76 -14.88 -6.40
C LEU A 36 10.95 -15.13 -4.90
N ILE A 37 11.83 -14.38 -4.25
CA ILE A 37 12.06 -14.46 -2.80
C ILE A 37 10.80 -14.06 -2.04
N VAL A 38 10.20 -12.91 -2.37
CA VAL A 38 8.97 -12.42 -1.72
C VAL A 38 7.80 -13.39 -1.92
N ALA A 39 7.62 -13.92 -3.13
CA ALA A 39 6.59 -14.92 -3.41
C ALA A 39 6.77 -16.20 -2.59
N THR A 40 8.02 -16.69 -2.48
CA THR A 40 8.34 -17.91 -1.72
C THR A 40 8.15 -17.70 -0.22
N LEU A 41 8.44 -16.51 0.30
CA LEU A 41 8.20 -16.14 1.71
C LEU A 41 6.71 -15.97 2.03
N LEU A 42 5.93 -15.40 1.11
CA LEU A 42 4.49 -15.22 1.29
C LEU A 42 3.71 -16.52 1.10
N TRP A 43 4.21 -17.45 0.27
CA TRP A 43 3.60 -18.74 0.01
C TRP A 43 3.16 -19.49 1.29
N PRO A 44 4.04 -19.76 2.29
CA PRO A 44 3.62 -20.44 3.52
C PRO A 44 2.59 -19.63 4.31
N VAL A 45 2.65 -18.30 4.28
CA VAL A 45 1.70 -17.41 4.97
C VAL A 45 0.31 -17.44 4.32
N THR A 46 0.25 -17.54 2.99
CA THR A 46 -1.02 -17.63 2.24
C THR A 46 -1.76 -18.96 2.43
N LEU A 47 -1.08 -20.00 2.93
CA LEU A 47 -1.70 -21.30 3.21
C LEU A 47 -2.45 -21.33 4.55
N LEU A 48 -2.36 -20.30 5.38
CA LEU A 48 -3.10 -20.24 6.64
C LEU A 48 -4.58 -19.89 6.41
N LYS A 49 -5.43 -20.60 7.16
CA LYS A 49 -6.85 -20.85 6.85
C LYS A 49 -7.79 -19.65 7.02
N SER A 50 -7.45 -18.64 7.82
CA SER A 50 -8.28 -17.44 7.96
C SER A 50 -7.53 -16.25 8.58
N PRO A 51 -7.73 -15.01 8.08
CA PRO A 51 -7.23 -13.79 8.71
C PRO A 51 -7.82 -13.55 10.11
N GLN A 52 -8.87 -14.26 10.50
CA GLN A 52 -9.42 -14.24 11.86
C GLN A 52 -8.41 -14.75 12.91
N ASP A 53 -7.54 -15.70 12.55
CA ASP A 53 -6.59 -16.32 13.47
C ASP A 53 -5.35 -15.43 13.74
N PHE A 54 -5.08 -14.45 12.86
CA PHE A 54 -3.91 -13.55 12.93
C PHE A 54 -4.30 -12.08 13.04
N TRP A 55 -5.35 -11.77 13.82
CA TRP A 55 -5.85 -10.40 13.98
C TRP A 55 -4.76 -9.41 14.43
N TRP A 56 -3.80 -9.86 15.24
CA TRP A 56 -2.68 -9.05 15.72
C TRP A 56 -1.76 -8.60 14.58
N ALA A 57 -1.52 -9.45 13.57
CA ALA A 57 -0.69 -9.11 12.42
C ALA A 57 -1.35 -8.01 11.57
N ILE A 58 -2.68 -8.05 11.46
CA ILE A 58 -3.47 -7.02 10.78
C ILE A 58 -3.36 -5.69 11.55
N VAL A 59 -3.50 -5.71 12.88
CA VAL A 59 -3.37 -4.49 13.71
C VAL A 59 -1.97 -3.89 13.58
N VAL A 60 -0.91 -4.70 13.64
CA VAL A 60 0.46 -4.23 13.44
C VAL A 60 0.64 -3.60 12.06
N ALA A 61 0.14 -4.24 11.00
CA ALA A 61 0.19 -3.68 9.64
C ALA A 61 -0.57 -2.34 9.51
N MET A 62 -1.70 -2.20 10.20
CA MET A 62 -2.45 -0.94 10.22
C MET A 62 -1.69 0.17 10.97
N LEU A 63 -1.01 -0.16 12.08
CA LEU A 63 -0.21 0.81 12.82
C LEU A 63 1.04 1.25 12.05
N THR A 64 1.73 0.31 11.38
CA THR A 64 2.92 0.63 10.59
C THR A 64 2.58 1.49 9.38
N THR A 65 1.43 1.26 8.73
CA THR A 65 0.97 2.10 7.62
C THR A 65 0.65 3.53 8.08
N VAL A 66 -0.08 3.71 9.19
CA VAL A 66 -0.34 5.04 9.77
C VAL A 66 0.97 5.75 10.13
N PHE A 67 1.90 5.05 10.77
CA PHE A 67 3.21 5.60 11.12
C PHE A 67 4.00 6.00 9.87
N SER A 68 4.00 5.18 8.82
CA SER A 68 4.67 5.47 7.55
C SER A 68 4.10 6.71 6.88
N VAL A 69 2.76 6.88 6.88
CA VAL A 69 2.11 8.09 6.34
C VAL A 69 2.58 9.33 7.09
N ILE A 70 2.62 9.29 8.42
CA ILE A 70 3.11 10.43 9.24
C ILE A 70 4.57 10.76 8.89
N LEU A 71 5.43 9.75 8.78
CA LEU A 71 6.84 9.96 8.40
C LEU A 71 6.98 10.57 7.01
N ILE A 72 6.22 10.10 6.02
CA ILE A 72 6.25 10.64 4.66
C ILE A 72 5.81 12.10 4.64
N VAL A 73 4.72 12.45 5.33
CA VAL A 73 4.21 13.83 5.38
C VAL A 73 5.21 14.76 6.07
N VAL A 74 5.71 14.37 7.25
CA VAL A 74 6.68 15.18 8.00
C VAL A 74 8.00 15.31 7.24
N GLY A 75 8.49 14.22 6.65
CA GLY A 75 9.71 14.24 5.82
C GLY A 75 9.57 15.17 4.62
N THR A 76 8.48 15.04 3.86
CA THR A 76 8.21 15.90 2.71
C THR A 76 8.08 17.38 3.11
N ALA A 77 7.41 17.67 4.23
CA ALA A 77 7.28 19.05 4.73
C ALA A 77 8.63 19.66 5.14
N ARG A 78 9.55 18.86 5.70
CA ARG A 78 10.91 19.30 6.02
C ARG A 78 11.75 19.52 4.76
N ASP A 79 11.58 18.65 3.76
CA ASP A 79 12.37 18.68 2.53
C ASP A 79 11.86 19.72 1.51
N TYR A 80 10.64 20.23 1.69
CA TYR A 80 10.01 21.19 0.77
C TYR A 80 10.90 22.40 0.46
N GLY A 81 11.51 23.02 1.49
CA GLY A 81 12.32 24.23 1.31
C GLY A 81 13.62 24.02 0.55
N SER A 82 14.15 22.79 0.48
CA SER A 82 15.39 22.48 -0.23
C SER A 82 15.15 21.83 -1.60
N CYS A 83 14.05 21.09 -1.75
CA CYS A 83 13.74 20.35 -2.97
C CYS A 83 12.92 21.15 -3.99
N GLU A 84 12.14 22.16 -3.58
CA GLU A 84 11.34 22.99 -4.49
C GLU A 84 12.14 23.63 -5.64
N PRO A 85 13.30 24.29 -5.40
CA PRO A 85 14.01 25.00 -6.47
C PRO A 85 14.70 24.07 -7.47
N VAL A 86 14.89 22.78 -7.14
CA VAL A 86 15.54 21.78 -7.99
C VAL A 86 14.53 20.74 -8.50
N ALA A 87 13.26 20.88 -8.15
CA ALA A 87 12.22 19.92 -8.53
C ALA A 87 11.99 19.92 -10.04
N TYR A 88 12.47 18.86 -10.71
CA TYR A 88 12.20 18.64 -12.12
C TYR A 88 10.74 18.22 -12.34
N ARG A 89 9.99 19.02 -13.11
CA ARG A 89 8.63 18.69 -13.54
C ARG A 89 8.65 18.24 -15.00
N PRO A 90 8.45 16.95 -15.30
CA PRO A 90 8.45 16.47 -16.67
C PRO A 90 7.30 17.13 -17.48
N PRO A 91 7.48 17.32 -18.79
CA PRO A 91 6.42 17.84 -19.65
C PRO A 91 5.22 16.88 -19.66
N PHE A 92 4.03 17.42 -19.91
CA PHE A 92 2.80 16.63 -19.95
C PHE A 92 2.86 15.55 -21.03
N GLN A 93 2.67 14.30 -20.63
CA GLN A 93 2.63 13.13 -21.50
C GLN A 93 1.41 12.27 -21.16
N TRP A 94 0.70 11.82 -22.19
CA TRP A 94 -0.48 10.97 -22.04
C TRP A 94 -0.19 9.65 -21.30
N SER A 95 0.99 9.07 -21.51
CA SER A 95 1.45 7.87 -20.80
C SER A 95 1.51 8.09 -19.28
N SER A 96 2.13 9.18 -18.84
CA SER A 96 2.25 9.55 -17.42
C SER A 96 0.89 9.84 -16.78
N LEU A 97 -0.04 10.44 -17.53
CA LEU A 97 -1.40 10.65 -17.05
C LEU A 97 -2.14 9.32 -16.86
N MET A 98 -2.08 8.42 -17.84
CA MET A 98 -2.72 7.10 -17.73
C MET A 98 -2.13 6.25 -16.60
N LEU A 99 -0.80 6.30 -16.41
CA LEU A 99 -0.13 5.62 -15.30
C LEU A 99 -0.56 6.16 -13.93
N SER A 100 -0.62 7.49 -13.80
CA SER A 100 -1.06 8.15 -12.57
C SER A 100 -2.53 7.83 -12.26
N LEU A 101 -3.39 7.89 -13.28
CA LEU A 101 -4.80 7.52 -13.17
C LEU A 101 -4.97 6.05 -12.75
N GLY A 102 -4.24 5.13 -13.38
CA GLY A 102 -4.28 3.71 -13.05
C GLY A 102 -3.84 3.43 -11.61
N THR A 103 -2.78 4.11 -11.16
CA THR A 103 -2.30 4.01 -9.77
C THR A 103 -3.34 4.54 -8.78
N PHE A 104 -3.95 5.68 -9.09
CA PHE A 104 -5.03 6.25 -8.29
C PHE A 104 -6.23 5.30 -8.20
N MET A 105 -6.71 4.77 -9.33
CA MET A 105 -7.83 3.83 -9.36
C MET A 105 -7.51 2.52 -8.61
N PHE A 106 -6.27 2.01 -8.72
CA PHE A 106 -5.82 0.82 -8.02
C PHE A 106 -5.92 0.97 -6.49
N ALA A 107 -5.62 2.15 -5.95
CA ALA A 107 -5.71 2.43 -4.52
C ALA A 107 -7.14 2.28 -3.95
N PHE A 108 -8.19 2.47 -4.76
CA PHE A 108 -9.59 2.32 -4.34
C PHE A 108 -10.19 0.93 -4.66
N GLY A 109 -9.42 0.02 -5.24
CA GLY A 109 -9.86 -1.30 -5.74
C GLY A 109 -10.09 -2.39 -4.69
N GLY A 110 -10.52 -2.06 -3.46
CA GLY A 110 -10.60 -3.00 -2.32
C GLY A 110 -11.97 -3.63 -2.03
N HIS A 111 -13.04 -3.18 -2.69
CA HIS A 111 -14.42 -3.53 -2.30
C HIS A 111 -14.76 -5.02 -2.46
N ALA A 112 -14.05 -5.74 -3.33
CA ALA A 112 -14.29 -7.17 -3.57
C ALA A 112 -14.02 -8.05 -2.33
N VAL A 113 -13.26 -7.53 -1.36
CA VAL A 113 -12.91 -8.23 -0.11
C VAL A 113 -13.97 -8.04 0.98
N PHE A 114 -14.92 -7.11 0.79
CA PHE A 114 -15.92 -6.77 1.81
C PHE A 114 -16.82 -7.93 2.25
N PRO A 115 -17.32 -8.81 1.35
CA PRO A 115 -18.10 -9.97 1.77
C PRO A 115 -17.32 -10.92 2.67
N THR A 116 -16.02 -11.12 2.39
CA THR A 116 -15.13 -11.97 3.21
C THR A 116 -14.88 -11.32 4.57
N ILE A 117 -14.58 -10.02 4.62
CA ILE A 117 -14.41 -9.29 5.88
C ILE A 117 -15.69 -9.36 6.72
N GLN A 118 -16.85 -9.14 6.11
CA GLN A 118 -18.13 -9.19 6.81
C GLN A 118 -18.43 -10.60 7.38
N HIS A 119 -18.02 -11.66 6.68
CA HIS A 119 -18.14 -13.04 7.16
C HIS A 119 -17.18 -13.34 8.32
N ASP A 120 -15.97 -12.75 8.31
CA ASP A 120 -14.96 -12.92 9.36
C ASP A 120 -15.19 -12.01 10.60
N MET A 121 -16.14 -11.07 10.52
CA MET A 121 -16.49 -10.22 11.66
C MET A 121 -17.29 -10.99 12.71
N LYS A 122 -16.88 -10.86 13.99
CA LYS A 122 -17.65 -11.38 15.15
C LYS A 122 -19.10 -10.88 15.19
N LYS A 123 -19.38 -9.69 14.63
CA LYS A 123 -20.73 -9.10 14.50
C LYS A 123 -20.92 -8.47 13.11
N PRO A 124 -21.39 -9.23 12.10
CA PRO A 124 -21.51 -8.76 10.71
C PRO A 124 -22.42 -7.54 10.53
N LYS A 125 -23.43 -7.37 11.39
CA LYS A 125 -24.38 -6.24 11.36
C LYS A 125 -23.72 -4.87 11.60
N HIS A 126 -22.50 -4.82 12.11
CA HIS A 126 -21.77 -3.56 12.36
C HIS A 126 -20.80 -3.18 11.23
N PHE A 127 -20.70 -3.98 10.16
CA PHE A 127 -19.79 -3.72 9.05
C PHE A 127 -19.93 -2.32 8.46
N THR A 128 -21.16 -1.85 8.23
CA THR A 128 -21.42 -0.52 7.67
C THR A 128 -20.88 0.61 8.55
N ARG A 129 -20.96 0.48 9.89
CA ARG A 129 -20.43 1.48 10.82
C ARG A 129 -18.90 1.52 10.75
N SER A 130 -18.26 0.36 10.71
CA SER A 130 -16.80 0.25 10.57
C SER A 130 -16.32 0.80 9.21
N ALA A 131 -17.04 0.52 8.13
CA ALA A 131 -16.72 1.03 6.80
C ALA A 131 -16.80 2.56 6.74
N ILE A 132 -17.87 3.16 7.28
CA ILE A 132 -18.03 4.62 7.32
C ILE A 132 -16.86 5.27 8.07
N VAL A 133 -16.51 4.76 9.25
CA VAL A 133 -15.38 5.29 10.04
C VAL A 133 -14.07 5.20 9.25
N ALA A 134 -13.79 4.08 8.59
CA ALA A 134 -12.59 3.90 7.78
C ALA A 134 -12.53 4.92 6.63
N PHE A 135 -13.58 5.06 5.83
CA PHE A 135 -13.62 6.02 4.72
C PHE A 135 -13.55 7.48 5.18
N SER A 136 -14.22 7.83 6.28
CA SER A 136 -14.15 9.17 6.87
C SER A 136 -12.74 9.52 7.33
N SER A 137 -12.03 8.57 7.96
CA SER A 137 -10.64 8.81 8.38
C SER A 137 -9.73 9.09 7.18
N SER A 138 -9.82 8.31 6.10
CA SER A 138 -9.02 8.52 4.88
C SER A 138 -9.32 9.87 4.19
N PHE A 139 -10.58 10.32 4.22
CA PHE A 139 -10.96 11.61 3.64
C PHE A 139 -10.36 12.80 4.40
N ILE A 140 -10.32 12.71 5.74
CA ILE A 140 -9.71 13.75 6.60
C ILE A 140 -8.22 13.91 6.28
N TYR A 141 -7.49 12.81 6.03
CA TYR A 141 -6.09 12.89 5.63
C TYR A 141 -5.90 13.56 4.26
N ASN A 142 -6.79 13.32 3.29
CA ASN A 142 -6.69 13.93 1.96
C ASN A 142 -6.99 15.44 1.97
N GLN A 143 -7.85 15.92 2.89
CA GLN A 143 -8.13 17.35 3.06
C GLN A 143 -6.97 18.14 3.69
N PHE A 144 -6.04 17.47 4.38
CA PHE A 144 -4.87 18.15 4.97
C PHE A 144 -3.73 18.37 3.96
N GLN A 145 -3.87 17.86 2.72
CA GLN A 145 -2.84 17.89 1.68
C GLN A 145 -3.19 18.79 0.47
N LEU A 146 -4.34 19.48 0.53
CA LEU A 146 -4.77 20.55 -0.39
C LEU A 146 -4.75 21.88 0.35
#